data_AF-A0A968B1J5-F1
#
_entry.id   AF-A0A968B1J5-F1
#
_cell.length_a   1.000
_cell.length_b   1.000
_cell.length_c   1.000
_cell.angle_alpha   90.00
_cell.angle_beta   90.00
_cell.angle_gamma   90.00
#
_symmetry.space_group_name_H-M   'P 1'
#
loop_
_entity.id
_entity.type
_entity.pdbx_description
1 polymer ?
#
loop_
_entity_poly.entity_id
_entity_poly.type
_entity_poly.pdbx_seq_one_letter_code
_entity_poly.pdbx_strand_id
1 'polypeptide(L)' 'KEDPALVDLFSSFTANVPGLYIELDRTKAKTQGISITEVFDTLQAYLGALYVNDFNRFGRVYRVFMQAEDEYRNT' A
#
# COMPACT_ATOMS: atom_id res chain seq x y z
N LYS A 1 -14.50 12.87 35.30
CA LYS A 1 -14.09 12.83 36.72
C LYS A 1 -12.69 12.25 36.71
N GLU A 2 -11.68 13.10 36.86
CA GLU A 2 -10.27 12.69 36.80
C GLU A 2 -9.87 12.23 38.21
N ASP A 3 -9.27 11.04 38.31
CA ASP A 3 -8.78 10.51 39.58
C ASP A 3 -7.31 10.93 39.75
N PRO A 4 -6.97 11.75 40.75
CA PRO A 4 -5.62 12.24 40.96
C PRO A 4 -4.58 11.14 41.28
N ALA A 5 -5.00 9.90 41.55
CA ALA A 5 -4.11 8.75 41.69
C ALA A 5 -3.64 8.17 40.34
N LEU A 6 -4.31 8.50 39.24
CA LEU A 6 -4.00 8.04 37.89
C LEU A 6 -3.24 9.14 37.15
N VAL A 7 -1.91 9.02 37.12
CA VAL A 7 -0.99 9.93 36.42
C VAL A 7 -0.48 9.23 35.14
N ASP A 8 -0.38 9.95 34.03
CA ASP A 8 0.08 9.46 32.72
C ASP A 8 -0.74 8.34 32.05
N LEU A 9 -2.08 8.38 32.16
CA LEU A 9 -2.95 7.51 31.39
C LEU A 9 -3.05 7.97 29.92
N PHE A 10 -2.38 7.26 29.01
CA PHE A 10 -2.53 7.45 27.56
C PHE A 10 -3.01 6.15 26.90
N SER A 11 -3.72 6.29 25.77
CA SER A 11 -4.10 5.17 24.93
C SER A 11 -3.31 5.22 23.63
N SER A 12 -2.77 4.09 23.19
CA SER A 12 -2.16 3.96 21.86
C SER A 12 -3.20 3.82 20.74
N PHE A 13 -4.49 3.97 21.06
CA PHE A 13 -5.57 3.80 20.10
C PHE A 13 -5.61 4.96 19.09
N THR A 14 -5.40 4.63 17.83
CA THR A 14 -5.54 5.55 16.69
C THR A 14 -6.81 5.20 15.91
N ALA A 15 -7.83 6.05 15.97
CA ALA A 15 -9.11 5.81 15.29
C ALA A 15 -9.10 6.15 13.78
N ASN A 16 -8.26 7.11 13.38
CA ASN A 16 -8.26 7.68 12.03
C ASN A 16 -6.95 7.34 11.30
N VAL A 17 -6.75 6.06 10.98
CA VAL A 17 -5.71 5.68 10.02
C VAL A 17 -6.24 6.01 8.62
N PRO A 18 -5.59 6.91 7.86
CA PRO A 18 -6.03 7.20 6.49
C PRO A 18 -5.95 5.91 5.66
N GLY A 19 -7.09 5.47 5.14
CA GLY A 19 -7.22 4.32 4.27
C GLY A 19 -7.78 4.76 2.92
N LEU A 20 -7.18 4.30 1.83
CA LEU A 20 -7.69 4.53 0.49
C LEU A 20 -8.69 3.41 0.15
N TYR A 21 -9.95 3.77 -0.09
CA TYR A 21 -10.97 2.84 -0.55
C TYR A 21 -11.09 2.93 -2.08
N ILE A 22 -10.89 1.80 -2.77
CA ILE A 22 -10.94 1.72 -4.23
C ILE A 22 -12.08 0.81 -4.63
N GLU A 23 -13.04 1.34 -5.39
CA GLU A 23 -14.12 0.58 -6.00
C GLU A 23 -13.82 0.34 -7.49
N LEU A 24 -13.70 -0.94 -7.87
CA LEU A 24 -13.44 -1.32 -9.26
C LEU A 24 -14.74 -1.63 -10.00
N ASP A 25 -15.02 -0.89 -11.07
CA ASP A 25 -16.06 -1.26 -12.03
C ASP A 25 -15.62 -2.45 -12.89
N ARG A 26 -16.02 -3.64 -12.45
CA ARG A 26 -15.71 -4.91 -13.11
C ARG A 26 -16.39 -5.04 -14.48
N THR A 27 -17.53 -4.41 -14.69
CA THR A 27 -18.28 -4.48 -15.96
C THR A 27 -17.55 -3.67 -17.03
N LYS A 28 -17.09 -2.48 -16.66
CA LYS A 28 -16.27 -1.63 -17.53
C LYS A 28 -14.91 -2.25 -17.84
N ALA A 29 -14.23 -2.83 -16.84
CA ALA A 29 -12.96 -3.52 -17.06
C ALA A 29 -13.10 -4.68 -18.06
N LYS A 30 -14.13 -5.53 -17.89
CA LYS A 30 -14.39 -6.65 -18.80
C LYS A 30 -14.76 -6.21 -20.22
N THR A 31 -15.55 -5.15 -20.37
CA THR A 31 -15.91 -4.63 -21.70
C THR A 31 -14.72 -4.03 -22.43
N GLN A 32 -13.71 -3.56 -21.71
CA GLN A 32 -12.43 -3.09 -22.26
C GLN A 32 -11.39 -4.22 -22.43
N GLY A 33 -11.74 -5.46 -22.08
CA GLY A 33 -10.81 -6.60 -22.15
C GLY A 33 -9.71 -6.57 -21.09
N ILE A 34 -9.82 -5.71 -20.07
CA ILE A 34 -8.84 -5.56 -19.01
C ILE A 34 -9.08 -6.63 -17.94
N SER A 35 -8.03 -7.34 -17.57
CA SER A 35 -8.09 -8.31 -16.47
C SER A 35 -8.24 -7.59 -15.14
N ILE A 36 -9.17 -8.07 -14.30
CA ILE A 36 -9.35 -7.54 -12.93
C ILE A 36 -8.06 -7.70 -12.12
N THR A 37 -7.34 -8.83 -12.31
CA THR A 37 -6.06 -9.09 -11.65
C THR A 37 -5.03 -8.02 -12.00
N GLU A 38 -4.93 -7.69 -13.29
CA GLU A 38 -3.97 -6.71 -13.79
C GLU A 38 -4.23 -5.29 -13.23
N VAL A 39 -5.50 -4.93 -13.01
CA VAL A 39 -5.85 -3.67 -12.34
C VAL A 39 -5.32 -3.64 -10.90
N PHE A 40 -5.49 -4.71 -10.14
CA PHE A 40 -5.02 -4.76 -8.76
C PHE A 40 -3.49 -4.84 -8.65
N ASP A 41 -2.82 -5.56 -9.54
CA ASP A 41 -1.37 -5.62 -9.61
C ASP A 41 -0.78 -4.23 -9.93
N THR A 42 -1.40 -3.50 -10.86
CA THR A 42 -1.00 -2.14 -11.22
C THR A 42 -1.20 -1.18 -10.04
N LEU A 43 -2.34 -1.25 -9.35
CA LEU A 43 -2.59 -0.45 -8.15
C LEU A 43 -1.57 -0.75 -7.03
N GLN A 44 -1.19 -2.01 -6.84
CA GLN A 44 -0.18 -2.39 -5.85
C GLN A 44 1.22 -1.83 -6.18
N ALA A 45 1.60 -1.83 -7.46
CA ALA A 45 2.86 -1.24 -7.92
C ALA A 45 2.87 0.30 -7.87
N TYR A 46 1.72 0.94 -8.08
CA TYR A 46 1.60 2.41 -8.05
C TYR A 46 1.51 2.97 -6.63
N LEU A 47 0.66 2.38 -5.78
CA LEU A 47 0.40 2.87 -4.43
C LEU A 47 1.40 2.35 -3.39
N GLY A 48 2.21 1.36 -3.76
CA GLY A 48 3.19 0.72 -2.89
C GLY A 48 4.51 0.43 -3.60
N ALA A 49 5.18 -0.63 -3.16
CA ALA A 49 6.32 -1.20 -3.85
C ALA A 49 6.06 -2.68 -4.09
N LEU A 50 6.19 -3.12 -5.33
CA LEU A 50 6.02 -4.50 -5.73
C LEU A 50 7.38 -5.22 -5.65
N TYR A 51 7.46 -6.27 -4.84
CA TYR A 51 8.64 -7.15 -4.86
C TYR A 51 8.65 -7.94 -6.16
N VAL A 52 9.75 -7.82 -6.92
CA VAL A 52 9.89 -8.51 -8.21
C VAL A 52 10.67 -9.80 -8.02
N ASN A 53 11.89 -9.71 -7.49
CA ASN A 53 12.79 -10.83 -7.28
C ASN A 53 14.00 -10.46 -6.41
N ASP A 54 14.92 -11.41 -6.29
CA ASP A 54 16.22 -11.24 -5.67
C ASP A 54 17.34 -11.26 -6.73
N PHE A 55 18.26 -10.30 -6.66
CA PHE A 55 19.43 -10.18 -7.53
C PHE A 55 20.73 -10.36 -6.73
N ASN A 56 21.66 -11.17 -7.25
CA ASN A 56 22.96 -11.36 -6.62
C ASN A 56 24.01 -10.41 -7.22
N ARG A 57 24.63 -9.58 -6.37
CA ARG A 57 25.78 -8.74 -6.74
C ARG A 57 26.92 -8.98 -5.75
N PHE A 58 28.08 -9.38 -6.27
CA PHE A 58 29.28 -9.63 -5.47
C PHE A 58 29.08 -10.65 -4.32
N GLY A 59 28.25 -11.66 -4.54
CA GLY A 59 27.95 -12.69 -3.55
C GLY A 59 26.92 -12.27 -2.49
N ARG A 60 26.35 -11.06 -2.58
CA ARG A 60 25.25 -10.60 -1.72
C ARG A 60 23.95 -10.59 -2.50
N VAL A 61 22.88 -11.08 -1.87
CA VAL A 61 21.52 -11.09 -2.42
C VAL A 61 20.83 -9.78 -2.03
N TYR A 62 20.31 -9.08 -3.04
CA TYR A 62 19.57 -7.83 -2.91
C TYR A 62 18.14 -8.03 -3.41
N ARG A 63 17.15 -7.55 -2.65
CA ARG A 63 15.75 -7.52 -3.10
C ARG A 63 15.56 -6.43 -4.14
N VAL A 64 14.88 -6.77 -5.22
CA VAL A 64 14.47 -5.85 -6.28
C VAL A 64 13.00 -5.52 -6.07
N PHE A 65 12.72 -4.22 -5.99
CA PHE A 65 11.37 -3.68 -5.92
C PHE A 65 11.10 -2.83 -7.15
N MET A 66 9.87 -2.92 -7.67
CA MET A 66 9.32 -2.02 -8.68
C MET A 66 8.31 -1.11 -8.01
N GLN A 67 8.41 0.19 -8.26
CA GLN A 67 7.58 1.20 -7.63
C GLN A 67 7.39 2.36 -8.59
N ALA A 68 6.22 2.99 -8.58
CA ALA A 68 6.00 4.24 -9.32
C ALA A 68 6.91 5.36 -8.80
N GLU A 69 7.37 6.24 -9.69
CA GLU A 69 8.16 7.41 -9.30
C GLU A 69 7.38 8.31 -8.33
N ASP A 70 8.08 9.02 -7.45
CA ASP A 70 7.51 9.81 -6.35
C ASP A 70 6.37 10.74 -6.79
N GLU A 71 6.50 11.37 -7.96
CA GLU A 71 5.52 12.29 -8.52
C GLU A 71 4.15 11.65 -8.77
N TYR A 72 4.10 10.32 -8.97
CA TYR A 72 2.88 9.57 -9.25
C TYR A 72 2.30 8.87 -8.02
N ARG A 73 2.89 9.07 -6.83
CA ARG A 73 2.43 8.45 -5.57
C ARG A 73 1.74 9.42 -4.61
N ASN A 74 1.85 10.72 -4.83
CA ASN A 74 1.18 11.72 -3.99
C ASN A 74 -0.29 11.86 -4.41
N THR A 75 -1.16 11.09 -3.75
CA THR A 75 -2.63 11.27 -3.76
C THR A 75 -3.10 12.12 -2.60
#